data_AF-A0A2D7V850-F1
#
_entry.id   AF-A0A2D7V850-F1
#
_cell.length_a   1.000
_cell.length_b   1.000
_cell.length_c   1.000
_cell.angle_alpha   90.00
_cell.angle_beta   90.00
_cell.angle_gamma   90.00
#
_symmetry.space_group_name_H-M   'P 1'
#
loop_
_entity.id
_entity.type
_entity.pdbx_description
1 polymer ?
#
loop_
_entity_poly.entity_id
_entity_poly.type
_entity_poly.pdbx_seq_one_letter_code
_entity_poly.pdbx_strand_id
1 'polypeptide(L)'
;MSMRCGSVNEVRSTVLAALSGFCLVALLCSCFEEEESEQATRSEGNALDRRERIRQLELDVETLKWENARLFLKIRSVDGSSLVRDKLTGLWHFDVERTPYTGRATENYSDGSPKAEASFLKGKKDGVERFWYANGLLKEESQWFDGLANGIIRTWDKEGGLIRAVRYKKGELIEVIRD
;
A
#
# COMPACT_ATOMS: atom_id res chain seq x y z
N MET A 1 14.97 43.65 -71.99
CA MET A 1 14.48 44.75 -71.13
C MET A 1 14.96 44.43 -69.73
N SER A 2 16.13 44.95 -69.28
CA SER A 2 16.36 46.28 -68.67
C SER A 2 15.47 46.48 -67.43
N MET A 3 15.91 46.84 -66.23
CA MET A 3 17.19 47.22 -65.64
C MET A 3 16.98 47.21 -64.11
N ARG A 4 18.03 46.83 -63.37
CA ARG A 4 18.60 47.47 -62.16
C ARG A 4 17.67 48.19 -61.17
N CYS A 5 17.88 47.90 -59.88
CA CYS A 5 17.70 48.90 -58.82
C CYS A 5 19.02 49.05 -58.05
N GLY A 6 19.41 50.31 -57.81
CA GLY A 6 20.67 50.72 -57.20
C GLY A 6 20.51 51.17 -55.76
N SER A 7 21.62 51.04 -55.03
CA SER A 7 21.94 51.52 -53.69
C SER A 7 21.94 53.06 -53.57
N VAL A 8 21.70 53.55 -52.35
CA VAL A 8 22.16 54.85 -51.81
C VAL A 8 22.53 54.58 -50.34
N ASN A 9 23.83 54.46 -50.02
CA ASN A 9 24.73 55.48 -49.45
C ASN A 9 24.36 55.91 -48.02
N GLU A 10 25.25 56.17 -47.04
CA GLU A 10 26.72 56.21 -46.85
C GLU A 10 26.84 56.89 -45.43
N VAL A 11 27.80 56.64 -44.52
CA VAL A 11 29.10 57.33 -44.38
C VAL A 11 29.57 57.15 -42.90
N ARG A 12 30.70 56.44 -42.70
CA ARG A 12 31.97 56.80 -41.96
C ARG A 12 31.93 57.43 -40.54
N SER A 13 32.90 57.26 -39.64
CA SER A 13 34.17 56.49 -39.56
C SER A 13 34.81 56.69 -38.18
N THR A 14 35.29 55.60 -37.57
CA THR A 14 36.52 55.38 -36.77
C THR A 14 37.18 56.48 -35.92
N VAL A 15 37.64 56.11 -34.70
CA VAL A 15 39.06 56.21 -34.29
C VAL A 15 39.47 55.02 -33.39
N LEU A 16 40.70 54.58 -33.64
CA LEU A 16 41.54 53.47 -33.19
C LEU A 16 41.58 53.06 -31.70
N ALA A 17 41.79 51.75 -31.49
CA ALA A 17 42.85 51.23 -30.62
C ALA A 17 43.26 49.81 -31.07
N ALA A 18 44.55 49.58 -31.28
CA ALA A 18 45.11 48.29 -31.68
C ALA A 18 45.97 47.69 -30.55
N LEU A 19 45.54 46.50 -30.12
CA LEU A 19 46.29 45.27 -29.84
C LEU A 19 47.42 45.28 -28.77
N SER A 20 47.26 44.45 -27.74
CA SER A 20 47.70 43.05 -27.80
C SER A 20 47.36 42.26 -26.52
N GLY A 21 46.93 41.00 -26.68
CA GLY A 21 46.96 39.98 -25.61
C GLY A 21 45.68 39.16 -25.41
N PHE A 22 45.69 37.92 -25.94
CA PHE A 22 44.84 36.74 -25.63
C PHE A 22 43.36 36.75 -26.11
N CYS A 23 42.99 36.03 -27.19
CA CYS A 23 42.69 34.58 -27.32
C CYS A 23 41.58 34.07 -26.39
N LEU A 24 40.50 33.38 -26.81
CA LEU A 24 39.91 33.06 -28.11
C LEU A 24 38.54 32.43 -27.76
N VAL A 25 37.41 33.07 -28.10
CA VAL A 25 36.05 32.54 -27.84
C VAL A 25 35.16 32.83 -29.05
N ALA A 26 34.57 31.75 -29.61
CA ALA A 26 33.30 31.66 -30.33
C ALA A 26 33.16 32.48 -31.64
N LEU A 27 32.37 32.14 -32.67
CA LEU A 27 31.44 31.08 -33.06
C LEU A 27 30.91 31.60 -34.40
N LEU A 28 30.94 30.86 -35.52
CA LEU A 28 30.11 31.05 -36.73
C LEU A 28 30.40 29.83 -37.64
N CYS A 29 29.52 29.19 -38.41
CA CYS A 29 28.09 29.26 -38.64
C CYS A 29 27.75 27.99 -39.49
N SER A 30 26.46 27.69 -39.63
CA SER A 30 25.77 26.48 -40.12
C SER A 30 25.90 26.10 -41.62
N CYS A 31 25.92 24.78 -41.90
CA CYS A 31 25.01 24.00 -42.81
C CYS A 31 25.69 22.91 -43.69
N PHE A 32 25.05 21.72 -43.74
CA PHE A 32 25.14 20.61 -44.73
C PHE A 32 26.40 19.72 -44.70
N GLU A 33 26.37 18.38 -44.73
CA GLU A 33 25.34 17.30 -44.67
C GLU A 33 26.16 16.02 -44.43
N GLU A 34 25.74 15.12 -43.53
CA GLU A 34 25.90 13.68 -43.73
C GLU A 34 24.93 12.98 -42.78
N GLU A 35 23.89 12.41 -43.38
CA GLU A 35 23.04 11.41 -42.77
C GLU A 35 23.89 10.23 -42.32
N GLU A 36 23.77 9.82 -41.06
CA GLU A 36 23.61 8.39 -40.78
C GLU A 36 22.92 8.20 -39.43
N SER A 37 21.86 7.41 -39.50
CA SER A 37 21.01 6.92 -38.44
C SER A 37 21.80 6.26 -37.32
N GLU A 38 21.41 6.48 -36.06
CA GLU A 38 21.44 5.42 -35.05
C GLU A 38 20.52 5.71 -33.86
N GLN A 39 19.29 5.19 -34.01
CA GLN A 39 18.55 4.45 -33.00
C GLN A 39 18.25 5.15 -31.66
N ALA A 40 16.96 5.49 -31.52
CA ALA A 40 16.25 5.36 -30.26
C ALA A 40 16.66 4.04 -29.60
N THR A 41 17.44 4.11 -28.53
CA THR A 41 17.62 2.97 -27.64
C THR A 41 16.29 2.78 -26.94
N ARG A 42 15.42 1.99 -27.59
CA ARG A 42 14.56 1.06 -26.84
C ARG A 42 15.54 0.30 -25.96
N SER A 43 15.71 0.76 -24.73
CA SER A 43 16.29 -0.05 -23.67
C SER A 43 15.32 -1.20 -23.48
N GLU A 44 15.47 -2.22 -24.32
CA GLU A 44 14.91 -3.53 -24.06
C GLU A 44 15.52 -3.97 -22.74
N GLY A 45 14.75 -3.81 -21.67
CA GLY A 45 15.18 -4.14 -20.32
C GLY A 45 15.92 -5.46 -20.33
N ASN A 46 17.16 -5.46 -19.85
CA ASN A 46 18.01 -6.64 -19.73
C ASN A 46 17.17 -7.82 -19.19
N ALA A 47 17.44 -9.06 -19.59
CA ALA A 47 16.77 -10.24 -19.04
C ALA A 47 16.69 -10.24 -17.49
N LEU A 48 17.68 -9.63 -16.81
CA LEU A 48 17.65 -9.36 -15.37
C LEU A 48 16.55 -8.38 -14.94
N ASP A 49 16.35 -7.28 -15.66
CA ASP A 49 15.30 -6.29 -15.42
C ASP A 49 13.90 -6.91 -15.60
N ARG A 50 13.72 -7.73 -16.64
CA ARG A 50 12.46 -8.47 -16.87
C ARG A 50 12.18 -9.46 -15.72
N ARG A 51 13.21 -10.16 -15.22
CA ARG A 51 13.08 -11.08 -14.08
C ARG A 51 12.74 -10.37 -12.78
N GLU A 52 13.38 -9.24 -12.51
CA GLU A 52 13.09 -8.46 -11.32
C GLU A 52 11.67 -7.87 -11.37
N ARG A 53 11.22 -7.42 -12.55
CA ARG A 53 9.84 -6.99 -12.75
C ARG A 53 8.82 -8.10 -12.54
N ILE A 54 9.11 -9.33 -12.97
CA ILE A 54 8.25 -10.50 -12.70
C ILE A 54 8.17 -10.76 -11.19
N ARG A 55 9.30 -10.78 -10.49
CA ARG A 55 9.33 -10.96 -9.03
C ARG A 55 8.52 -9.88 -8.31
N GLN A 56 8.67 -8.62 -8.72
CA GLN A 56 7.89 -7.52 -8.13
C GLN A 56 6.39 -7.71 -8.39
N LEU A 57 5.99 -8.06 -9.62
CA LEU A 57 4.59 -8.32 -9.96
C LEU A 57 4.02 -9.51 -9.18
N GLU A 58 4.79 -10.56 -8.94
CA GLU A 58 4.39 -11.69 -8.11
C GLU A 58 4.11 -11.24 -6.66
N LEU A 59 5.00 -10.44 -6.08
CA LEU A 59 4.81 -9.85 -4.75
C LEU A 59 3.59 -8.93 -4.71
N ASP A 60 3.39 -8.10 -5.73
CA ASP A 60 2.24 -7.21 -5.84
C ASP A 60 0.94 -7.99 -5.97
N VAL A 61 0.90 -9.06 -6.78
CA VAL A 61 -0.27 -9.94 -6.90
C VAL A 61 -0.62 -10.60 -5.58
N GLU A 62 0.37 -11.10 -4.85
CA GLU A 62 0.14 -11.64 -3.51
C GLU A 62 -0.40 -10.56 -2.58
N THR A 63 0.21 -9.37 -2.58
CA THR A 63 -0.26 -8.23 -1.78
C THR A 63 -1.70 -7.84 -2.13
N LEU A 64 -2.04 -7.74 -3.41
CA LEU A 64 -3.39 -7.42 -3.89
C LEU A 64 -4.41 -8.50 -3.54
N LYS A 65 -4.04 -9.79 -3.56
CA LYS A 65 -4.91 -10.86 -3.07
C LYS A 65 -5.23 -10.67 -1.59
N TRP A 66 -4.23 -10.34 -0.78
CA TRP A 66 -4.42 -10.02 0.65
C TRP A 66 -5.32 -8.79 0.85
N GLU A 67 -5.10 -7.73 0.08
CA GLU A 67 -5.91 -6.50 0.16
C GLU A 67 -7.35 -6.74 -0.27
N ASN A 68 -7.58 -7.45 -1.37
CA ASN A 68 -8.92 -7.80 -1.85
C ASN A 68 -9.66 -8.67 -0.84
N ALA A 69 -9.00 -9.67 -0.26
CA ALA A 69 -9.58 -10.46 0.82
C ALA A 69 -9.96 -9.58 2.02
N ARG A 70 -9.07 -8.68 2.43
CA ARG A 70 -9.31 -7.73 3.54
C ARG A 70 -10.45 -6.75 3.25
N LEU A 71 -10.58 -6.26 2.01
CA LEU A 71 -11.68 -5.39 1.58
C LEU A 71 -13.00 -6.14 1.57
N PHE A 72 -13.01 -7.39 1.12
CA PHE A 72 -14.21 -8.23 1.17
C PHE A 72 -14.72 -8.43 2.61
N LEU A 73 -13.80 -8.58 3.58
CA LEU A 73 -14.14 -8.62 5.01
C LEU A 73 -14.75 -7.31 5.53
N LYS A 74 -14.43 -6.15 4.94
CA LYS A 74 -15.03 -4.86 5.33
C LYS A 74 -16.45 -4.67 4.76
N ILE A 75 -16.75 -5.27 3.61
CA ILE A 75 -18.04 -5.13 2.93
C ILE A 75 -19.10 -6.06 3.53
N ARG A 76 -18.70 -7.26 3.97
CA ARG A 76 -19.59 -8.21 4.66
C ARG A 76 -19.41 -8.11 6.18
N SER A 77 -20.28 -7.32 6.82
CA SER A 77 -20.45 -7.34 8.28
C SER A 77 -21.78 -7.98 8.68
N VAL A 78 -21.77 -8.84 9.69
CA VAL A 78 -22.98 -9.38 10.33
C VAL A 78 -23.02 -9.00 11.81
N ASP A 79 -24.22 -9.00 12.39
CA ASP A 79 -24.33 -8.91 13.85
C ASP A 79 -23.68 -10.15 14.49
N GLY A 80 -22.73 -9.92 15.40
CA GLY A 80 -22.02 -10.99 16.08
C GLY A 80 -22.96 -11.92 16.87
N SER A 81 -24.09 -11.40 17.34
CA SER A 81 -25.11 -12.20 18.03
C SER A 81 -25.76 -13.29 17.16
N SER A 82 -25.69 -13.13 15.82
CA SER A 82 -26.24 -14.07 14.85
C SER A 82 -25.27 -15.18 14.47
N LEU A 83 -23.99 -15.06 14.81
CA LEU A 83 -22.99 -16.07 14.51
C LEU A 83 -23.11 -17.25 15.50
N VAL A 84 -23.14 -18.45 14.94
CA VAL A 84 -23.21 -19.71 15.67
C VAL A 84 -21.98 -20.53 15.34
N ARG A 85 -21.33 -21.08 16.38
CA ARG A 85 -20.25 -22.05 16.22
C ARG A 85 -20.85 -23.45 16.12
N ASP A 86 -20.69 -24.08 14.97
CA ASP A 86 -21.14 -25.46 14.76
C ASP A 86 -20.36 -26.41 15.68
N LYS A 87 -21.08 -27.27 16.41
CA LYS A 87 -20.49 -28.16 17.43
C LYS A 87 -19.70 -29.33 16.83
N LEU A 88 -20.01 -29.73 15.60
CA LEU A 88 -19.37 -30.86 14.93
C LEU A 88 -18.06 -30.43 14.27
N THR A 89 -18.10 -29.32 13.54
CA THR A 89 -16.96 -28.82 12.75
C THR A 89 -16.12 -27.79 13.51
N GLY A 90 -16.69 -27.14 14.53
CA GLY A 90 -16.06 -26.03 15.23
C GLY A 90 -16.02 -24.72 14.42
N LEU A 91 -16.63 -24.69 13.24
CA LEU A 91 -16.64 -23.55 12.33
C LEU A 91 -17.83 -22.62 12.62
N TRP A 92 -17.58 -21.33 12.46
CA TRP A 92 -18.59 -20.28 12.59
C TRP A 92 -19.40 -20.14 11.31
N HIS A 93 -20.72 -20.04 11.45
CA HIS A 93 -21.69 -19.78 10.39
C HIS A 93 -22.84 -18.93 10.95
N PHE A 94 -23.70 -18.36 10.10
CA PHE A 94 -24.90 -17.62 10.54
C PHE A 94 -26.16 -18.03 9.77
N ASP A 95 -26.00 -18.63 8.58
CA ASP A 95 -27.11 -19.14 7.79
C ASP A 95 -27.55 -20.55 8.23
N VAL A 96 -28.73 -20.95 7.72
CA VAL A 96 -29.36 -22.26 7.97
C VAL A 96 -28.57 -23.40 7.32
N GLU A 97 -27.88 -23.12 6.21
CA GLU A 97 -27.09 -24.08 5.44
C GLU A 97 -25.75 -24.43 6.13
N ARG A 98 -25.40 -23.68 7.18
CA ARG A 98 -24.14 -23.79 7.94
C ARG A 98 -22.89 -23.54 7.11
N THR A 99 -22.99 -22.61 6.16
CA THR A 99 -21.84 -22.24 5.34
C THR A 99 -20.78 -21.52 6.19
N PRO A 100 -19.51 -21.95 6.16
CA PRO A 100 -18.46 -21.32 6.95
C PRO A 100 -18.31 -19.83 6.65
N TYR A 101 -18.48 -19.01 7.67
CA TYR A 101 -18.56 -17.55 7.54
C TYR A 101 -17.20 -16.94 7.18
N THR A 102 -17.22 -16.00 6.22
CA THR A 102 -16.07 -15.14 5.90
C THR A 102 -16.53 -13.70 5.88
N GLY A 103 -16.01 -12.90 6.80
CA GLY A 103 -16.45 -11.52 7.00
C GLY A 103 -16.11 -10.99 8.39
N ARG A 104 -16.70 -9.85 8.73
CA ARG A 104 -16.60 -9.21 10.04
C ARG A 104 -17.87 -9.43 10.85
N ALA A 105 -17.71 -9.81 12.11
CA ALA A 105 -18.78 -9.77 13.09
C ALA A 105 -18.66 -8.51 13.93
N THR A 106 -19.77 -7.82 14.18
CA THR A 106 -19.81 -6.65 15.08
C THR A 106 -20.99 -6.75 16.01
N GLU A 107 -20.78 -6.45 17.29
CA GLU A 107 -21.85 -6.22 18.25
C GLU A 107 -21.74 -4.80 18.78
N ASN A 108 -22.88 -4.14 18.98
CA ASN A 108 -22.96 -2.81 19.57
C ASN A 108 -23.72 -2.87 20.90
N TYR A 109 -23.44 -1.91 21.77
CA TYR A 109 -24.27 -1.63 22.94
C TYR A 109 -25.62 -1.01 22.50
N SER A 110 -26.55 -0.89 23.45
CA SER A 110 -27.88 -0.30 23.20
C SER A 110 -27.83 1.15 22.73
N ASP A 111 -26.76 1.87 23.05
CA ASP A 111 -26.50 3.25 22.60
C ASP A 111 -25.82 3.31 21.22
N GLY A 112 -25.54 2.17 20.59
CA GLY A 112 -24.87 2.06 19.30
C GLY A 112 -23.34 2.08 19.36
N SER A 113 -22.74 2.26 20.54
CA SER A 113 -21.28 2.20 20.70
C SER A 113 -20.75 0.78 20.48
N PRO A 114 -19.51 0.60 19.98
CA PRO A 114 -18.96 -0.72 19.71
C PRO A 114 -18.82 -1.52 21.00
N LYS A 115 -19.28 -2.78 20.98
CA LYS A 115 -19.18 -3.73 22.11
C LYS A 115 -18.17 -4.83 21.81
N ALA A 116 -18.22 -5.39 20.61
CA ALA A 116 -17.28 -6.42 20.16
C ALA A 116 -17.12 -6.37 18.64
N GLU A 117 -15.94 -6.73 18.14
CA GLU A 117 -15.72 -7.00 16.73
C GLU A 117 -14.75 -8.18 16.57
N ALA A 118 -14.97 -8.99 15.54
CA ALA A 118 -14.06 -10.08 15.19
C ALA A 118 -14.06 -10.32 13.67
N SER A 119 -12.92 -10.78 13.16
CA SER A 119 -12.77 -11.14 11.75
C SER A 119 -12.72 -12.66 11.58
N PHE A 120 -13.41 -13.16 10.55
CA PHE A 120 -13.51 -14.58 10.25
C PHE A 120 -13.13 -14.88 8.80
N LEU A 121 -12.42 -15.97 8.60
CA LEU A 121 -12.09 -16.54 7.29
C LEU A 121 -12.46 -18.03 7.30
N LYS A 122 -13.32 -18.44 6.38
CA LYS A 122 -13.78 -19.83 6.21
C LYS A 122 -14.25 -20.47 7.54
N GLY A 123 -15.01 -19.71 8.32
CA GLY A 123 -15.58 -20.13 9.59
C GLY A 123 -14.59 -20.17 10.76
N LYS A 124 -13.36 -19.69 10.60
CA LYS A 124 -12.37 -19.58 11.68
C LYS A 124 -12.05 -18.13 11.98
N LYS A 125 -11.72 -17.81 13.23
CA LYS A 125 -11.21 -16.47 13.58
C LYS A 125 -9.89 -16.23 12.86
N ASP A 126 -9.79 -15.12 12.14
CA ASP A 126 -8.59 -14.76 11.39
C ASP A 126 -8.47 -13.23 11.32
N GLY A 127 -7.41 -12.69 11.93
CA GLY A 127 -7.23 -11.25 12.13
C GLY A 127 -7.41 -10.82 13.59
N VAL A 128 -7.92 -9.60 13.78
CA VAL A 128 -8.05 -8.99 15.11
C VAL A 128 -9.46 -9.17 15.65
N GLU A 129 -9.54 -9.51 16.93
CA GLU A 129 -10.75 -9.48 17.75
C GLU A 129 -10.59 -8.40 18.82
N ARG A 130 -11.64 -7.63 19.05
CA ARG A 130 -11.67 -6.58 20.08
C ARG A 130 -12.98 -6.61 20.85
N PHE A 131 -12.88 -6.25 22.12
CA PHE A 131 -14.00 -5.98 23.00
C PHE A 131 -13.82 -4.61 23.63
N TRP A 132 -14.91 -3.90 23.84
CA TRP A 132 -14.90 -2.58 24.48
C TRP A 132 -15.82 -2.59 25.70
N TYR A 133 -15.49 -1.75 26.68
CA TYR A 133 -16.42 -1.38 27.73
C TYR A 133 -17.46 -0.39 27.20
N ALA A 134 -18.58 -0.24 27.92
CA ALA A 134 -19.64 0.71 27.55
C ALA A 134 -19.19 2.17 27.56
N ASN A 135 -18.07 2.50 28.20
CA ASN A 135 -17.45 3.84 28.13
C ASN A 135 -16.60 4.05 26.86
N GLY A 136 -16.56 3.07 25.95
CA GLY A 136 -15.80 3.12 24.70
C GLY A 136 -14.32 2.76 24.83
N LEU A 137 -13.81 2.50 26.04
CA LEU A 137 -12.43 2.06 26.23
C LEU A 137 -12.26 0.58 25.88
N LEU A 138 -11.10 0.26 25.32
CA LEU A 138 -10.77 -1.10 24.93
C LEU A 138 -10.72 -1.99 26.17
N LYS A 139 -11.41 -3.12 26.13
CA LYS A 139 -11.43 -4.14 27.18
C LYS A 139 -10.44 -5.25 26.89
N GLU A 140 -10.42 -5.73 25.65
CA GLU A 140 -9.54 -6.80 25.21
C GLU A 140 -9.25 -6.66 23.71
N GLU A 141 -8.04 -7.03 23.30
CA GLU A 141 -7.62 -7.15 21.90
C GLU A 141 -6.79 -8.42 21.75
N SER A 142 -7.17 -9.24 20.78
CA SER A 142 -6.60 -10.57 20.52
C SER A 142 -6.30 -10.74 19.04
N GLN A 143 -5.15 -11.35 18.72
CA GLN A 143 -4.73 -11.64 17.34
C GLN A 143 -4.88 -13.14 17.05
N TRP A 144 -5.54 -13.45 15.93
CA TRP A 144 -5.91 -14.79 15.53
C TRP A 144 -5.39 -15.11 14.13
N PHE A 145 -5.01 -16.36 13.91
CA PHE A 145 -4.68 -16.91 12.60
C PHE A 145 -5.18 -18.35 12.52
N ASP A 146 -5.98 -18.66 11.50
CA ASP A 146 -6.59 -19.98 11.31
C ASP A 146 -7.30 -20.55 12.57
N GLY A 147 -7.97 -19.66 13.32
CA GLY A 147 -8.70 -20.02 14.54
C GLY A 147 -7.83 -20.20 15.79
N LEU A 148 -6.52 -19.98 15.70
CA LEU A 148 -5.57 -20.08 16.81
C LEU A 148 -5.04 -18.70 17.20
N ALA A 149 -4.83 -18.48 18.51
CA ALA A 149 -4.18 -17.27 18.98
C ALA A 149 -2.76 -17.18 18.42
N ASN A 150 -2.45 -16.09 17.71
CA ASN A 150 -1.16 -15.92 17.05
C ASN A 150 -0.79 -14.44 17.02
N GLY A 151 -0.09 -14.00 18.07
CA GLY A 151 0.20 -12.60 18.33
C GLY A 151 0.04 -12.26 19.80
N ILE A 152 -0.24 -11.00 20.10
CA ILE A 152 -0.37 -10.52 21.48
C ILE A 152 -1.85 -10.42 21.83
N ILE A 153 -2.21 -10.97 22.99
CA ILE A 153 -3.48 -10.76 23.67
C ILE A 153 -3.26 -9.72 24.77
N ARG A 154 -4.09 -8.69 24.80
CA ARG A 154 -4.04 -7.63 25.80
C ARG A 154 -5.41 -7.44 26.44
N THR A 155 -5.41 -7.15 27.73
CA THR A 155 -6.63 -6.87 28.50
C THR A 155 -6.41 -5.61 29.33
N TRP A 156 -7.42 -4.74 29.36
CA TRP A 156 -7.39 -3.47 30.07
C TRP A 156 -8.54 -3.36 31.07
N ASP A 157 -8.36 -2.51 32.08
CA ASP A 157 -9.41 -2.12 33.02
C ASP A 157 -10.35 -1.06 32.42
N LYS A 158 -11.35 -0.64 33.20
CA LYS A 158 -12.36 0.33 32.75
C LYS A 158 -11.81 1.73 32.63
N GLU A 159 -10.63 2.01 33.19
CA GLU A 159 -9.93 3.28 33.19
C GLU A 159 -8.89 3.35 32.05
N GLY A 160 -8.68 2.25 31.32
CA GLY A 160 -7.73 2.11 30.22
C GLY A 160 -6.33 1.67 30.67
N GLY A 161 -6.16 1.31 31.94
CA GLY A 161 -4.95 0.69 32.46
C GLY A 161 -4.77 -0.71 31.89
N LEU A 162 -3.60 -0.98 31.32
CA LEU A 162 -3.26 -2.33 30.85
C LEU A 162 -3.15 -3.26 32.06
N ILE A 163 -4.03 -4.26 32.15
CA ILE A 163 -3.99 -5.27 33.21
C ILE A 163 -2.98 -6.34 32.82
N ARG A 164 -3.15 -6.91 31.62
CA ARG A 164 -2.43 -8.12 31.21
C ARG A 164 -2.02 -8.05 29.75
N ALA A 165 -0.84 -8.59 29.44
CA ALA A 165 -0.37 -8.75 28.06
C ALA A 165 0.39 -10.07 27.91
N VAL A 166 -0.01 -10.88 26.95
CA VAL A 166 0.52 -12.23 26.75
C VAL A 166 0.72 -12.51 25.27
N ARG A 167 1.84 -13.13 24.90
CA ARG A 167 2.16 -13.51 23.52
C ARG A 167 1.88 -14.98 23.28
N TYR A 168 1.17 -15.26 22.20
CA TYR A 168 0.90 -16.59 21.68
C TYR A 168 1.48 -16.78 20.28
N LYS A 169 1.79 -18.02 19.92
CA LYS A 169 2.12 -18.41 18.56
C LYS A 169 1.47 -19.76 18.27
N LYS A 170 0.62 -19.81 17.24
CA LYS A 170 -0.13 -21.02 16.85
C LYS A 170 -0.88 -21.67 18.02
N GLY A 171 -1.48 -20.85 18.89
CA GLY A 171 -2.24 -21.29 20.06
C GLY A 171 -1.42 -21.59 21.30
N GLU A 172 -0.09 -21.61 21.21
CA GLU A 172 0.80 -21.89 22.35
C GLU A 172 1.25 -20.59 23.02
N LEU A 173 1.24 -20.59 24.36
CA LEU A 173 1.76 -19.50 25.17
C LEU A 173 3.28 -19.42 25.00
N ILE A 174 3.77 -18.27 24.55
CA ILE A 174 5.20 -18.01 24.38
C ILE A 174 5.77 -17.20 25.53
N GLU A 175 5.07 -16.13 25.92
CA GLU A 175 5.61 -15.14 26.86
C GLU A 175 4.47 -14.42 27.59
N VAL A 176 4.60 -14.25 28.90
CA VAL A 176 3.78 -13.32 29.68
C VAL A 176 4.54 -12.00 29.76
N ILE A 177 4.06 -10.98 29.04
CA ILE A 177 4.69 -9.66 28.97
C ILE A 177 4.32 -8.83 30.20
N ARG A 178 3.08 -8.98 30.68
CA ARG A 178 2.53 -8.35 31.87
C ARG A 178 1.46 -9.24 32.47
N ASP A 179 1.55 -9.47 33.78
CA ASP A 179 0.61 -10.27 34.57
C ASP A 179 -0.15 -9.39 35.58
#